data_AF-A0A925WQZ2-F1
#
_entry.id   AF-A0A925WQZ2-F1
#
_cell.length_a   1.000
_cell.length_b   1.000
_cell.length_c   1.000
_cell.angle_alpha   90.00
_cell.angle_beta   90.00
_cell.angle_gamma   90.00
#
_symmetry.space_group_name_H-M   'P 1'
#
loop_
_entity.id
_entity.type
_entity.pdbx_description
1 polymer ?
#
loop_
_entity_poly.entity_id
_entity_poly.type
_entity_poly.pdbx_seq_one_letter_code
_entity_poly.pdbx_strand_id
1 'polypeptide(L)' 'MSAFVQNDRLTPLGAQLIRQIDMHIRERQPLNNDLRHYSTLVYQARTLKPTQWVTQYPEKAQALWDFFMPDEQADSDATE' A
#
# COMPACT_ATOMS: atom_id res chain seq x y z
N MET A 1 5.07 -10.34 -10.13
CA MET A 1 5.23 -8.90 -10.41
C MET A 1 4.54 -8.13 -9.29
N SER A 2 5.19 -7.12 -8.70
CA SER A 2 4.56 -6.34 -7.62
C SER A 2 3.46 -5.47 -8.22
N ALA A 3 2.18 -5.66 -7.84
CA ALA A 3 1.03 -4.90 -8.38
C ALA A 3 1.17 -3.37 -8.20
N PHE A 4 2.09 -2.95 -7.35
CA PHE A 4 2.27 -1.60 -6.85
C PHE A 4 3.32 -0.78 -7.64
N VAL A 5 4.33 -1.43 -8.23
CA VAL A 5 5.47 -0.76 -8.88
C VAL A 5 5.84 -1.47 -10.19
N GLN A 6 5.89 -0.71 -11.28
CA GLN A 6 6.29 -1.17 -12.61
C GLN A 6 7.31 -0.20 -13.21
N ASN A 7 8.45 -0.71 -13.69
CA ASN A 7 9.54 0.10 -14.25
C ASN A 7 10.00 1.25 -13.33
N ASP A 8 10.12 0.96 -12.04
CA ASP A 8 10.49 1.94 -11.00
C ASP A 8 9.53 3.14 -10.89
N ARG A 9 8.29 2.95 -11.33
CA ARG A 9 7.18 3.90 -11.17
C ARG A 9 6.03 3.22 -10.43
N LEU A 10 5.31 3.98 -9.63
CA LEU A 10 4.06 3.51 -9.04
C LEU A 10 3.06 3.23 -10.16
N THR A 11 2.40 2.08 -10.07
CA THR A 11 1.21 1.80 -10.86
C THR A 11 0.05 2.68 -10.37
N PRO A 12 -1.04 2.85 -11.15
CA PRO A 12 -2.25 3.54 -10.68
C PRO A 12 -2.76 2.99 -9.34
N LEU A 13 -2.68 1.68 -9.20
CA LEU A 13 -3.01 0.92 -7.99
C LEU A 13 -2.09 1.25 -6.81
N GLY A 14 -0.77 1.25 -7.01
CA GLY A 14 0.18 1.66 -5.99
C GLY A 14 -0.03 3.11 -5.54
N ALA A 15 -0.38 4.02 -6.47
CA ALA A 15 -0.70 5.40 -6.15
C ALA A 15 -2.01 5.52 -5.33
N GLN A 16 -3.02 4.73 -5.66
CA GLN A 16 -4.28 4.69 -4.93
C GLN A 16 -4.10 4.14 -3.51
N LEU A 17 -3.25 3.12 -3.32
CA LEU A 17 -2.92 2.61 -1.98
C LEU A 17 -2.28 3.70 -1.12
N ILE A 18 -1.31 4.42 -1.67
CA ILE A 18 -0.64 5.53 -0.96
C ILE A 18 -1.65 6.60 -0.55
N ARG A 19 -2.64 6.88 -1.41
CA ARG A 19 -3.72 7.84 -1.11
C ARG A 19 -4.63 7.36 0.02
N GLN A 20 -4.97 6.07 0.06
CA GLN A 20 -5.77 5.48 1.14
C GLN A 20 -5.03 5.54 2.48
N ILE A 21 -3.74 5.19 2.50
CA ILE A 21 -2.87 5.31 3.67
C ILE A 21 -2.83 6.77 4.16
N ASP A 22 -2.74 7.72 3.23
CA ASP A 22 -2.75 9.15 3.52
C ASP A 22 -4.03 9.63 4.20
N MET A 23 -5.17 9.27 3.59
CA MET A 23 -6.47 9.60 4.13
C MET A 23 -6.64 9.01 5.52
N HIS A 24 -6.25 7.75 5.68
CA HIS A 24 -6.33 7.08 6.96
C HIS A 24 -5.53 7.78 8.07
N ILE A 25 -4.27 8.13 7.81
CA ILE A 25 -3.40 8.84 8.77
C ILE A 25 -3.99 10.20 9.14
N ARG A 26 -4.59 10.91 8.17
CA ARG A 26 -5.22 12.22 8.40
C ARG A 26 -6.54 12.12 9.18
N GLU A 27 -7.36 11.13 8.85
CA GLU A 27 -8.70 10.96 9.44
C GLU A 27 -8.69 10.24 10.80
N ARG A 28 -7.53 9.74 11.25
CA ARG A 28 -7.37 9.00 12.53
C ARG A 28 -8.38 7.86 12.70
N GLN A 29 -8.75 7.23 11.59
CA GLN A 29 -9.63 6.09 11.63
C GLN A 29 -9.00 4.96 12.48
N PRO A 30 -9.81 4.09 13.10
CA PRO A 30 -9.29 3.01 13.92
C PRO A 30 -8.70 1.89 13.03
N LEU A 31 -7.38 1.88 12.85
CA LEU A 31 -6.63 0.69 12.44
C LEU A 31 -6.18 -0.15 13.63
N ASN A 32 -5.99 -1.44 13.39
CA ASN A 32 -5.19 -2.27 14.27
C ASN A 32 -3.76 -1.69 14.41
N ASN A 33 -3.12 -1.91 15.56
CA ASN A 33 -1.80 -1.37 15.87
C ASN A 33 -0.76 -1.74 14.80
N ASP A 34 -0.82 -2.95 14.25
CA ASP A 34 0.10 -3.41 13.20
C ASP A 34 -0.07 -2.61 11.91
N LEU A 35 -1.30 -2.43 11.43
CA LEU A 35 -1.57 -1.66 10.22
C LEU A 35 -1.28 -0.17 10.40
N ARG A 36 -1.48 0.39 11.60
CA ARG A 36 -1.06 1.75 11.94
C ARG A 36 0.46 1.89 11.89
N HIS A 37 1.17 0.92 12.45
CA HIS A 37 2.64 0.88 12.41
C HIS A 37 3.15 0.77 10.97
N TYR A 38 2.57 -0.13 10.16
CA TYR A 38 2.92 -0.28 8.75
C TYR A 38 2.62 1.00 7.96
N SER A 39 1.42 1.56 8.10
CA SER A 39 1.03 2.82 7.45
C SER A 39 2.01 3.96 7.76
N THR A 40 2.49 4.05 9.00
CA THR A 40 3.46 5.07 9.41
C THR A 40 4.82 4.88 8.75
N LEU A 41 5.33 3.63 8.70
CA LEU A 41 6.58 3.30 8.02
C LEU A 41 6.51 3.63 6.52
N VAL A 42 5.40 3.31 5.88
CA VAL A 42 5.13 3.63 4.47
C VAL A 42 5.08 5.14 4.24
N TYR A 43 4.35 5.85 5.10
CA TYR A 43 4.22 7.29 5.03
C TYR A 43 5.57 8.01 5.18
N GLN A 44 6.47 7.49 5.99
CA GLN A 44 7.83 8.02 6.14
C GLN A 44 8.72 7.67 4.95
N ALA A 45 8.62 6.46 4.41
CA ALA A 45 9.50 6.02 3.34
C ALA A 45 9.15 6.64 1.97
N ARG A 46 7.87 6.97 1.74
CA ARG A 46 7.42 7.59 0.48
C ARG A 46 7.89 9.03 0.28
N THR A 47 8.24 9.77 1.34
CA THR A 47 8.71 11.16 1.22
C THR A 47 10.10 11.25 0.57
N LEU A 48 10.85 10.15 0.57
CA LEU A 48 12.15 10.04 -0.09
C LEU A 48 12.03 9.40 -1.47
N LYS A 49 11.49 8.17 -1.53
CA LYS A 49 11.27 7.43 -2.78
C LYS A 49 10.01 6.54 -2.64
N PRO A 50 8.89 6.90 -3.28
CA PRO A 50 7.62 6.16 -3.17
C PRO A 50 7.68 4.72 -3.67
N THR A 51 8.62 4.37 -4.54
CA THR A 51 8.79 2.99 -5.01
C THR A 51 9.65 2.15 -4.07
N GLN A 52 10.56 2.79 -3.33
CA GLN A 52 11.52 2.10 -2.47
C GLN A 52 10.85 1.34 -1.33
N TRP A 53 9.82 1.91 -0.72
CA TRP A 53 9.19 1.27 0.43
C TRP A 53 8.46 -0.02 0.06
N VAL A 54 7.85 -0.07 -1.13
CA VAL A 54 7.22 -1.28 -1.68
C VAL A 54 8.28 -2.35 -1.88
N THR A 55 9.44 -1.97 -2.44
CA THR A 55 10.56 -2.91 -2.65
C THR A 55 11.25 -3.33 -1.35
N GLN A 56 11.29 -2.45 -0.35
CA GLN A 56 12.01 -2.66 0.91
C GLN A 56 11.15 -3.39 1.96
N TYR A 57 9.82 -3.26 1.87
CA TYR A 57 8.86 -3.87 2.79
C TYR A 57 7.67 -4.49 2.04
N PRO A 58 7.91 -5.47 1.15
CA PRO A 58 6.85 -6.04 0.30
C PRO A 58 5.72 -6.68 1.12
N GLU A 59 6.04 -7.36 2.21
CA GLU A 59 5.05 -8.01 3.08
C GLU A 59 4.13 -7.00 3.79
N LYS A 60 4.67 -5.84 4.19
CA LYS A 60 3.89 -4.76 4.82
C LYS A 60 3.01 -4.05 3.78
N ALA A 61 3.53 -3.87 2.57
CA ALA A 61 2.77 -3.35 1.45
C ALA A 61 1.58 -4.26 1.12
N GLN A 62 1.80 -5.57 1.13
CA GLN A 62 0.75 -6.56 0.91
C GLN A 62 -0.30 -6.53 2.04
N ALA A 63 0.11 -6.52 3.30
CA ALA A 63 -0.86 -6.43 4.41
C ALA A 63 -1.74 -5.16 4.36
N LEU A 64 -1.17 -4.04 3.91
CA LEU A 64 -1.91 -2.80 3.69
C LEU A 64 -2.83 -2.90 2.46
N TRP A 65 -2.39 -3.57 1.41
CA TRP A 65 -3.19 -3.86 0.22
C TRP A 65 -4.42 -4.68 0.55
N ASP A 66 -4.23 -5.80 1.25
CA ASP A 66 -5.31 -6.72 1.64
C ASP A 66 -6.39 -5.99 2.47
N PHE A 67 -5.96 -4.99 3.25
CA PHE A 67 -6.86 -4.19 4.08
C PHE A 67 -7.58 -3.08 3.30
N PHE A 68 -6.85 -2.32 2.48
CA PHE A 68 -7.38 -1.12 1.80
C PHE A 68 -7.96 -1.39 0.41
N MET A 69 -7.65 -2.53 -0.20
CA MET A 69 -8.08 -2.93 -1.54
C MET A 69 -8.52 -4.41 -1.61
N PRO A 70 -9.51 -4.82 -0.80
CA PRO A 70 -10.00 -6.21 -0.83
C PRO A 70 -10.66 -6.58 -2.17
N ASP A 71 -11.33 -5.64 -2.85
CA ASP A 71 -12.02 -5.91 -4.13
C ASP A 71 -11.06 -6.11 -5.33
N GLU A 72 -9.94 -5.37 -5.38
CA GLU A 72 -8.93 -5.51 -6.44
C GLU A 72 -8.18 -6.85 -6.35
N GLN A 73 -8.23 -7.50 -5.17
CA GLN A 73 -7.77 -8.86 -4.96
C GLN A 73 -8.70 -9.88 -5.62
N ALA A 74 -10.01 -9.67 -5.55
CA ALA A 74 -11.00 -10.59 -6.11
C ALA A 74 -10.93 -10.65 -7.65
N ASP A 75 -10.62 -9.54 -8.32
CA ASP A 75 -10.44 -9.49 -9.78
C ASP A 75 -9.09 -10.11 -10.22
N SER A 76 -8.06 -10.02 -9.38
CA SER A 76 -6.75 -10.64 -9.64
C SER A 76 -6.77 -12.17 -9.51
N ASP A 77 -7.66 -12.72 -8.68
CA ASP A 77 -7.87 -14.16 -8.47
C ASP A 77 -8.87 -14.76 -9.49
N ALA A 78 -9.75 -13.94 -10.07
CA ALA A 78 -10.77 -14.36 -11.04
C ALA A 78 -10.21 -14.57 -12.47
N THR A 79 -8.91 -14.38 -12.69
CA THR A 79 -8.25 -14.50 -14.00
C THR A 79 -7.13 -15.55 -14.00
N GLU A 80 -7.36 -16.73 -13.40
CA GLU A 80 -6.60 -17.97 -13.64
C GLU A 80 -7.38 -18.99 -14.49
#